data_AF-R0L142-F1
#
_entry.id   AF-R0L142-F1
#
_cell.length_a   1.000
_cell.length_b   1.000
_cell.length_c   1.000
_cell.angle_alpha   90.00
_cell.angle_beta   90.00
_cell.angle_gamma   90.00
#
_symmetry.space_group_name_H-M   'P 1'
#
loop_
_entity.id
_entity.type
_entity.pdbx_description
1 polymer ?
#
loop_
_entity_poly.entity_id
_entity_poly.type
_entity_poly.pdbx_seq_one_letter_code
_entity_poly.pdbx_strand_id
1 'polypeptide(L)'
;PPSPFVIDEFKRKYSNEDTLSVALPHFWEHFDKDGWSIWYAEYRYPEELTQTFMSCNLITGMFQRLDKLRKNAFASVILFGTNNASSISGVWVFRGQELAFTLCPDWQVDYESYAWRKLDPDSAECRALVKEYFSWEGDFQHVGKAFNQGKIFK
;
A
#
# COMPACT_ATOMS: atom_id res chain seq x y z
N PRO A 1 21.81 1.94 3.71
CA PRO A 1 22.42 3.13 3.06
C PRO A 1 21.57 4.39 3.27
N PRO A 2 22.13 5.60 3.24
CA PRO A 2 21.33 6.81 3.10
C PRO A 2 20.58 6.76 1.75
N SER A 3 19.29 7.10 1.76
CA SER A 3 18.48 7.23 0.55
C SER A 3 18.22 8.71 0.30
N PRO A 4 18.38 9.23 -0.93
CA PRO A 4 17.99 10.60 -1.26
C PRO A 4 16.47 10.80 -1.17
N PHE A 5 15.68 9.72 -1.29
CA PHE A 5 14.23 9.78 -1.10
C PHE A 5 13.86 10.00 0.37
N VAL A 6 13.19 11.12 0.65
CA VAL A 6 12.67 11.49 1.98
C VAL A 6 11.18 11.17 2.05
N ILE A 7 10.85 10.02 2.62
CA ILE A 7 9.45 9.54 2.69
C ILE A 7 8.53 10.51 3.45
N ASP A 8 9.02 11.19 4.48
CA ASP A 8 8.22 12.14 5.26
C ASP A 8 7.81 13.37 4.45
N GLU A 9 8.67 13.82 3.53
CA GLU A 9 8.32 14.89 2.60
C GLU A 9 7.25 14.43 1.61
N PHE A 10 7.42 13.23 1.04
CA PHE A 10 6.42 12.63 0.17
C PHE A 10 5.07 12.49 0.87
N LYS A 11 5.03 11.96 2.10
CA LYS A 11 3.80 11.83 2.90
C LYS A 11 3.10 13.16 3.14
N ARG A 12 3.88 14.22 3.36
CA ARG A 12 3.35 15.58 3.55
C ARG A 12 2.72 16.10 2.25
N LYS A 13 3.40 15.96 1.12
CA LYS A 13 2.85 16.36 -0.20
C LYS A 13 1.61 15.56 -0.55
N TYR A 14 1.66 14.24 -0.39
CA TYR A 14 0.51 13.35 -0.59
C TYR A 14 -0.71 13.74 0.24
N SER A 15 -0.51 14.28 1.45
CA SER A 15 -1.62 14.66 2.33
C SER A 15 -2.19 16.06 2.07
N ASN A 16 -1.39 16.96 1.51
CA ASN A 16 -1.72 18.39 1.43
C ASN A 16 -1.95 18.88 0.01
N GLU A 17 -1.50 18.13 -0.99
CA GLU A 17 -1.48 18.54 -2.39
C GLU A 17 -2.18 17.51 -3.27
N ASP A 18 -2.43 17.88 -4.53
CA ASP A 18 -3.09 16.99 -5.48
C ASP A 18 -2.21 15.76 -5.77
N THR A 19 -2.80 14.57 -5.60
CA THR A 19 -2.05 13.33 -5.70
C THR A 19 -1.57 13.06 -7.12
N LEU A 20 -2.41 13.32 -8.12
CA LEU A 20 -2.14 12.98 -9.52
C LEU A 20 -1.13 13.92 -10.17
N SER A 21 -1.25 15.22 -9.92
CA SER A 21 -0.45 16.26 -10.55
C SER A 21 0.79 16.66 -9.75
N VAL A 22 0.83 16.40 -8.44
CA VAL A 22 1.98 16.79 -7.60
C VAL A 22 2.61 15.62 -6.86
N ALA A 23 1.86 14.89 -6.05
CA ALA A 23 2.46 13.88 -5.17
C ALA A 23 3.09 12.71 -5.94
N LEU A 24 2.40 12.20 -6.98
CA LEU A 24 2.89 11.10 -7.81
C LEU A 24 4.10 11.49 -8.67
N PRO A 25 4.11 12.63 -9.40
CA PRO A 25 5.32 13.10 -10.08
C PRO A 25 6.50 13.25 -9.12
N HIS A 26 6.28 13.85 -7.95
CA HIS A 26 7.32 14.01 -6.94
C HIS A 26 7.84 12.66 -6.42
N PHE A 27 6.95 11.69 -6.19
CA PHE A 27 7.31 10.32 -5.83
C PHE A 27 8.28 9.73 -6.86
N TRP A 28 7.89 9.70 -8.12
CA TRP A 28 8.70 9.07 -9.18
C TRP A 28 10.00 9.79 -9.50
N GLU A 29 10.04 11.12 -9.37
CA GLU A 29 11.25 11.92 -9.57
C GLU A 29 12.30 11.66 -8.48
N HIS A 30 11.86 11.45 -7.24
CA HIS A 30 12.75 11.29 -6.08
C HIS A 30 12.90 9.84 -5.63
N PHE A 31 12.14 8.89 -6.20
CA PHE A 31 12.12 7.49 -5.78
C PHE A 31 13.50 6.85 -5.96
N ASP A 32 14.12 6.50 -4.83
CA ASP A 32 15.38 5.77 -4.81
C ASP A 32 15.11 4.26 -4.93
N LYS A 33 15.21 3.74 -6.15
CA LYS A 33 14.98 2.31 -6.44
C LYS A 33 15.97 1.35 -5.79
N ASP A 34 17.15 1.83 -5.40
CA ASP A 34 18.14 1.01 -4.68
C ASP A 34 17.85 1.00 -3.18
N GLY A 35 17.32 2.12 -2.66
CA GLY A 35 16.93 2.28 -1.26
C GLY A 35 15.50 1.82 -0.94
N TRP A 36 14.59 1.77 -1.89
CA TRP A 36 13.18 1.51 -1.64
C TRP A 36 12.63 0.48 -2.61
N SER A 37 11.62 -0.24 -2.14
CA SER A 37 10.90 -1.23 -2.95
C SER A 37 9.41 -1.03 -2.83
N ILE A 38 8.72 -1.36 -3.93
CA ILE A 38 7.27 -1.28 -4.05
C ILE A 38 6.73 -2.72 -4.06
N TRP A 39 5.70 -2.96 -3.27
CA TRP A 39 5.10 -4.26 -3.07
C TRP A 39 3.59 -4.17 -3.25
N TYR A 40 3.06 -5.11 -4.02
CA TYR A 40 1.64 -5.36 -4.09
C TYR A 40 1.25 -6.37 -3.02
N ALA A 41 0.20 -6.07 -2.26
CA ALA A 41 -0.37 -6.93 -1.25
C ALA A 41 -1.81 -7.29 -1.63
N GLU A 42 -2.17 -8.57 -1.55
CA GLU A 42 -3.54 -9.03 -1.75
C GLU A 42 -3.94 -10.00 -0.63
N TYR A 43 -5.11 -9.80 -0.04
CA TYR A 43 -5.59 -10.65 1.06
C TYR A 43 -5.98 -12.03 0.54
N ARG A 44 -5.44 -13.07 1.15
CA ARG A 44 -5.55 -14.46 0.68
C ARG A 44 -6.88 -15.12 1.00
N TYR A 45 -7.63 -14.60 1.98
CA TYR A 45 -8.84 -15.24 2.51
C TYR A 45 -10.08 -14.33 2.35
N PRO A 46 -10.42 -13.87 1.14
CA PRO A 46 -11.55 -12.96 0.94
C PRO A 46 -12.90 -13.53 1.45
N GLU A 47 -13.03 -14.84 1.58
CA GLU A 47 -14.16 -15.54 2.20
C GLU A 47 -14.38 -15.19 3.69
N GLU A 48 -13.35 -14.78 4.41
CA GLU A 48 -13.46 -14.33 5.80
C GLU A 48 -14.02 -12.90 5.91
N LEU A 49 -14.00 -12.15 4.80
CA LEU A 49 -14.39 -10.75 4.73
C LEU A 49 -15.90 -10.58 4.52
N THR A 50 -16.66 -10.86 5.57
CA THR A 50 -18.14 -10.85 5.56
C THR A 50 -18.76 -9.45 5.55
N GLN A 51 -18.20 -8.51 6.32
CA GLN A 51 -18.74 -7.16 6.47
C GLN A 51 -17.67 -6.12 6.16
N THR A 52 -17.99 -5.15 5.29
CA THR A 52 -17.02 -4.14 4.85
C THR A 52 -16.45 -3.33 6.01
N PHE A 53 -17.27 -3.00 7.02
CA PHE A 53 -16.79 -2.29 8.21
C PHE A 53 -15.81 -3.13 9.04
N MET A 54 -16.00 -4.45 9.13
CA MET A 54 -15.08 -5.35 9.84
C MET A 54 -13.76 -5.48 9.08
N SER A 55 -13.82 -5.61 7.75
CA SER A 55 -12.63 -5.62 6.89
C SER A 55 -11.83 -4.32 7.03
N CYS A 56 -12.51 -3.18 7.12
CA CYS A 56 -11.83 -1.90 7.35
C CYS A 56 -11.19 -1.78 8.74
N ASN A 57 -11.82 -2.37 9.77
CA ASN A 57 -11.25 -2.48 11.11
C ASN A 57 -10.03 -3.40 11.12
N LEU A 58 -10.03 -4.48 10.34
CA LEU A 58 -8.89 -5.39 10.18
C LEU A 58 -7.67 -4.64 9.62
N ILE A 59 -7.85 -3.88 8.54
CA ILE A 59 -6.79 -3.04 7.94
C ILE A 59 -6.26 -2.04 8.97
N THR A 60 -7.15 -1.37 9.69
CA THR A 60 -6.78 -0.38 10.71
C THR A 60 -6.00 -1.01 11.87
N GLY A 61 -6.41 -2.21 12.32
CA GLY A 61 -5.71 -2.96 13.36
C GLY A 61 -4.30 -3.36 12.94
N MET A 62 -4.11 -3.79 11.68
CA MET A 62 -2.79 -4.07 11.11
C MET A 62 -1.92 -2.81 11.15
N PHE A 63 -2.44 -1.66 10.73
CA PHE A 63 -1.67 -0.40 10.74
C PHE A 63 -1.22 0.00 12.15
N GLN A 64 -2.05 -0.21 13.17
CA GLN A 64 -1.69 0.06 14.57
C GLN A 64 -0.54 -0.83 15.06
N ARG A 65 -0.55 -2.12 14.70
CA ARG A 65 0.56 -3.04 15.03
C ARG A 65 1.86 -2.65 14.33
N LEU A 66 1.74 -2.06 13.15
CA LEU A 66 2.86 -1.58 12.34
C LEU A 66 3.28 -0.13 12.65
N ASP A 67 2.78 0.52 13.70
CA ASP A 67 3.06 1.95 13.97
C ASP A 67 4.57 2.27 14.01
N LYS A 68 5.41 1.34 14.51
CA LYS A 68 6.87 1.49 14.51
C LYS A 68 7.47 1.49 13.10
N LEU A 69 6.88 0.74 12.17
CA LEU A 69 7.31 0.61 10.78
C LEU A 69 6.95 1.86 9.95
N ARG A 70 5.93 2.63 10.35
CA ARG A 70 5.45 3.78 9.58
C ARG A 70 6.55 4.76 9.21
N LYS A 71 7.57 4.97 10.05
CA LYS A 71 8.67 5.90 9.75
C LYS A 71 9.44 5.57 8.47
N ASN A 72 9.49 4.28 8.10
CA ASN A 72 10.24 3.77 6.96
C ASN A 72 9.34 3.08 5.93
N ALA A 73 8.05 3.40 5.96
CA ALA A 73 7.07 2.77 5.10
C ALA A 73 5.93 3.73 4.77
N PHE A 74 5.28 3.47 3.64
CA PHE A 74 4.04 4.09 3.22
C PHE A 74 3.19 3.05 2.51
N ALA A 75 1.88 3.07 2.70
CA ALA A 75 1.01 2.21 1.91
C ALA A 75 -0.35 2.83 1.65
N SER A 76 -0.96 2.41 0.55
CA SER A 76 -2.37 2.62 0.28
C SER A 76 -3.04 1.27 0.12
N VAL A 77 -3.91 0.95 1.07
CA VAL A 77 -4.67 -0.29 1.11
C VAL A 77 -6.14 0.05 0.87
N ILE A 78 -6.76 -0.68 -0.04
CA ILE A 78 -8.13 -0.46 -0.47
C ILE A 78 -8.94 -1.72 -0.20
N LEU A 79 -10.11 -1.50 0.39
CA LEU A 79 -11.21 -2.45 0.44
C LEU A 79 -12.05 -2.28 -0.82
N PHE A 80 -12.25 -3.38 -1.53
CA PHE A 80 -13.08 -3.47 -2.72
C PHE A 80 -14.33 -4.30 -2.47
N GLY A 81 -15.36 -4.10 -3.30
CA GLY A 81 -16.59 -4.88 -3.31
C GLY A 81 -17.61 -4.44 -2.25
N THR A 82 -18.48 -5.36 -1.87
CA THR A 82 -19.58 -5.15 -0.91
C THR A 82 -19.61 -6.26 0.14
N ASN A 83 -20.55 -6.19 1.09
CA ASN A 83 -20.69 -7.22 2.13
C ASN A 83 -20.79 -8.63 1.51
N ASN A 84 -20.09 -9.60 2.12
CA ASN A 84 -19.95 -10.99 1.69
C ASN A 84 -19.23 -11.21 0.34
N ALA A 85 -18.83 -10.15 -0.35
CA ALA A 85 -18.13 -10.22 -1.62
C ALA A 85 -16.96 -9.21 -1.66
N SER A 86 -16.32 -8.96 -0.53
CA SER A 86 -15.25 -7.97 -0.44
C SER A 86 -13.87 -8.55 -0.76
N SER A 87 -12.90 -7.69 -1.05
CA SER A 87 -11.48 -8.06 -1.20
C SER A 87 -10.63 -6.92 -0.67
N ILE A 88 -9.44 -7.24 -0.16
CA ILE A 88 -8.47 -6.23 0.28
C ILE A 88 -7.23 -6.39 -0.58
N SER A 89 -6.78 -5.29 -1.14
CA SER A 89 -5.45 -5.22 -1.75
C SER A 89 -4.84 -3.85 -1.54
N GLY A 90 -3.53 -3.74 -1.72
CA GLY A 90 -2.83 -2.49 -1.47
C GLY A 90 -1.45 -2.44 -2.08
N VAL A 91 -0.97 -1.22 -2.26
CA VAL A 91 0.40 -0.94 -2.68
C VAL A 91 1.16 -0.42 -1.48
N TRP A 92 2.27 -1.07 -1.18
CA TRP A 92 3.17 -0.78 -0.07
C TRP A 92 4.53 -0.34 -0.59
N VAL A 93 5.14 0.60 0.10
CA VAL A 93 6.46 1.13 -0.18
C VAL A 93 7.28 0.96 1.09
N PHE A 94 8.36 0.20 1.01
CA PHE A 94 9.23 -0.11 2.15
C PHE A 94 10.65 0.34 1.90
N ARG A 95 11.32 0.79 2.97
CA ARG A 95 12.76 1.03 2.93
C ARG A 95 13.50 -0.32 2.88
N GLY A 96 14.32 -0.49 1.86
CA GLY A 96 15.08 -1.70 1.59
C GLY A 96 14.53 -2.48 0.40
N GLN A 97 15.23 -3.54 0.01
CA GLN A 97 14.87 -4.40 -1.12
C GLN A 97 14.07 -5.64 -0.72
N GLU A 98 14.00 -5.92 0.57
CA GLU A 98 13.31 -7.05 1.16
C GLU A 98 11.98 -6.60 1.79
N LEU A 99 11.10 -7.57 2.02
CA LEU A 99 9.82 -7.34 2.66
C LEU A 99 10.04 -6.90 4.12
N ALA A 100 9.55 -5.72 4.50
CA ALA A 100 9.85 -5.17 5.83
C ALA A 100 9.40 -6.06 7.00
N PHE A 101 8.35 -6.88 6.82
CA PHE A 101 7.80 -7.75 7.87
C PHE A 101 8.79 -8.83 8.36
N THR A 102 9.74 -9.26 7.52
CA THR A 102 10.73 -10.27 7.93
C THR A 102 11.80 -9.70 8.86
N LEU A 103 11.93 -8.37 8.94
CA LEU A 103 12.93 -7.69 9.75
C LEU A 103 12.60 -7.67 11.25
N CYS A 104 11.33 -7.84 11.62
CA CYS A 104 10.89 -7.84 13.01
C CYS A 104 9.75 -8.85 13.22
N PRO A 105 9.91 -9.83 14.13
CA PRO A 105 8.85 -10.79 14.45
C PRO A 105 7.53 -10.13 14.88
N ASP A 106 7.59 -8.97 15.54
CA ASP A 106 6.40 -8.22 15.96
C ASP A 106 5.50 -7.78 14.79
N TRP A 107 6.05 -7.69 13.58
CA TRP A 107 5.31 -7.27 12.38
C TRP A 107 4.76 -8.47 11.59
N GLN A 108 5.08 -9.70 11.99
CA GLN A 108 4.73 -10.92 11.26
C GLN A 108 3.31 -11.43 11.54
N VAL A 109 2.55 -10.75 12.39
CA VAL A 109 1.24 -11.23 12.86
C VAL A 109 0.21 -11.33 11.73
N ASP A 110 0.11 -10.31 10.88
CA ASP A 110 -0.93 -10.26 9.84
C ASP A 110 -0.41 -10.47 8.42
N TYR A 111 0.90 -10.31 8.20
CA TYR A 111 1.44 -10.29 6.85
C TYR A 111 1.27 -11.64 6.13
N GLU A 112 1.19 -12.76 6.87
CA GLU A 112 0.99 -14.10 6.30
C GLU A 112 -0.38 -14.26 5.62
N SER A 113 -1.37 -13.50 6.07
CA SER A 113 -2.71 -13.47 5.46
C SER A 113 -2.73 -12.71 4.13
N TYR A 114 -1.62 -12.09 3.74
CA TYR A 114 -1.48 -11.38 2.47
C TYR A 114 -0.47 -12.09 1.55
N ALA A 115 -0.79 -12.16 0.27
CA ALA A 115 0.17 -12.44 -0.78
C ALA A 115 0.95 -11.17 -1.11
N TRP A 116 2.28 -11.26 -1.09
CA TRP A 116 3.17 -10.13 -1.35
C TRP A 116 3.92 -10.37 -2.67
N ARG A 117 3.84 -9.40 -3.56
CA ARG A 117 4.59 -9.42 -4.83
C ARG A 117 5.40 -8.15 -4.94
N LYS A 118 6.73 -8.28 -5.04
CA LYS A 118 7.60 -7.16 -5.35
C LYS A 118 7.32 -6.69 -6.77
N LEU A 119 7.08 -5.40 -6.93
CA LEU A 119 6.86 -4.77 -8.22
C LEU A 119 8.16 -4.15 -8.73
N ASP A 120 8.34 -4.18 -10.05
CA ASP A 120 9.42 -3.46 -10.71
C ASP A 120 9.00 -1.98 -10.91
N PRO A 121 9.69 -1.00 -10.27
CA PRO A 121 9.38 0.42 -10.41
C PRO A 121 9.41 0.93 -11.87
N ASP A 122 10.16 0.28 -12.75
CA ASP A 122 10.27 0.67 -14.16
C ASP A 122 9.13 0.08 -15.03
N SER A 123 8.34 -0.86 -14.49
CA SER A 123 7.23 -1.48 -15.20
C SER A 123 6.01 -0.55 -15.33
N ALA A 124 5.33 -0.62 -16.48
CA ALA A 124 4.06 0.08 -16.70
C ALA A 124 2.98 -0.38 -15.71
N GLU A 125 3.00 -1.67 -15.34
CA GLU A 125 2.11 -2.25 -14.33
C GLU A 125 2.29 -1.56 -12.97
N CYS A 126 3.53 -1.43 -12.48
CA CYS A 126 3.80 -0.79 -11.20
C CYS A 126 3.36 0.68 -11.20
N ARG A 127 3.65 1.41 -12.28
CA ARG A 127 3.24 2.82 -12.41
C ARG A 127 1.72 2.98 -12.42
N ALA A 128 1.01 2.07 -13.10
CA ALA A 128 -0.45 2.06 -13.11
C ALA A 128 -1.01 1.74 -11.71
N LEU A 129 -0.54 0.66 -11.07
CA LEU A 129 -0.97 0.28 -9.72
C LEU A 129 -0.69 1.38 -8.70
N VAL A 130 0.52 1.95 -8.68
CA VAL A 130 0.85 3.06 -7.77
C VAL A 130 -0.09 4.24 -8.03
N LYS A 131 -0.34 4.61 -9.30
CA LYS A 131 -1.25 5.70 -9.64
C LYS A 131 -2.66 5.43 -9.12
N GLU A 132 -3.25 4.28 -9.44
CA GLU A 132 -4.61 3.91 -9.06
C GLU A 132 -4.77 3.82 -7.54
N TYR A 133 -3.86 3.14 -6.85
CA TYR A 133 -3.94 2.98 -5.40
C TYR A 133 -3.63 4.27 -4.66
N PHE A 134 -2.75 5.13 -5.15
CA PHE A 134 -2.41 6.36 -4.43
C PHE A 134 -3.47 7.43 -4.67
N SER A 135 -4.06 7.51 -5.86
CA SER A 135 -5.16 8.46 -6.12
C SER A 135 -6.53 7.95 -5.64
N TRP A 136 -6.66 6.65 -5.38
CA TRP A 136 -7.96 5.97 -5.22
C TRP A 136 -8.89 6.12 -6.43
N GLU A 137 -8.32 6.48 -7.58
CA GLU A 137 -9.02 6.70 -8.84
C GLU A 137 -8.46 5.73 -9.89
N GLY A 138 -9.33 4.89 -10.45
CA GLY A 138 -8.98 3.90 -11.43
C GLY A 138 -10.09 2.88 -11.64
N ASP A 139 -9.97 2.10 -12.70
CA ASP A 139 -10.90 1.01 -12.99
C ASP A 139 -10.59 -0.25 -12.17
N PHE A 140 -9.42 -0.31 -11.52
CA PHE A 140 -8.94 -1.43 -10.71
C PHE A 140 -9.18 -2.79 -11.41
N GLN A 141 -8.89 -2.83 -12.72
CA GLN A 141 -9.28 -3.95 -13.58
C GLN A 141 -8.69 -5.29 -13.11
N HIS A 142 -7.53 -5.25 -12.45
CA HIS A 142 -6.88 -6.42 -11.87
C HIS A 142 -7.63 -7.01 -10.67
N VAL A 143 -8.42 -6.21 -9.93
CA VAL A 143 -9.26 -6.70 -8.82
C VAL A 143 -10.65 -7.08 -9.32
N GLY A 144 -11.17 -6.39 -10.35
CA GLY A 144 -12.49 -6.64 -10.91
C GLY A 144 -13.66 -6.36 -9.95
N LYS A 145 -13.40 -5.63 -8.85
CA LYS A 145 -14.40 -5.24 -7.85
C LYS A 145 -14.39 -3.72 -7.69
N ALA A 146 -15.57 -3.14 -7.46
CA ALA A 146 -15.70 -1.70 -7.26
C ALA A 146 -14.93 -1.23 -6.02
N PHE A 147 -14.33 -0.04 -6.10
CA PHE A 147 -13.76 0.64 -4.94
C PHE A 147 -14.84 0.82 -3.85
N ASN A 148 -14.50 0.50 -2.60
CA ASN A 148 -15.37 0.74 -1.45
C ASN A 148 -14.76 1.79 -0.52
N GLN A 149 -13.60 1.47 0.07
CA GLN A 149 -12.93 2.32 1.06
C GLN A 149 -11.41 2.23 0.95
N GLY A 150 -10.73 3.37 1.00
CA GLY A 150 -9.27 3.45 1.05
C GLY A 150 -8.75 3.76 2.45
N LYS A 151 -7.57 3.22 2.78
CA LYS A 151 -6.83 3.46 4.02
C LYS A 151 -5.36 3.70 3.70
N ILE A 152 -4.82 4.81 4.21
CA ILE A 152 -3.41 5.16 4.05
C ILE A 152 -2.64 4.81 5.31
N PHE A 153 -1.52 4.12 5.14
CA PHE A 153 -0.51 3.89 6.16
C PHE A 153 0.59 4.93 5.98
N LYS A 154 0.69 5.86 6.94
CA LYS A 154 1.70 6.93 6.94
C LYS A 154 2.14 7.29 8.36
#